data_AF-A0A953PE69-F1
#
_entry.id   AF-A0A953PE69-F1
#
_cell.length_a   1.000
_cell.length_b   1.000
_cell.length_c   1.000
_cell.angle_alpha   90.00
_cell.angle_beta   90.00
_cell.angle_gamma   90.00
#
_symmetry.space_group_name_H-M   'P 1'
#
loop_
_entity.id
_entity.type
_entity.pdbx_description
1 polymer ?
#
loop_
_entity_poly.entity_id
_entity_poly.type
_entity_poly.pdbx_seq_one_letter_code
_entity_poly.pdbx_strand_id
1 'polypeptide(L)'
;MKRVLIVVVMFTAVLSAKDVSRNHLGVLLRMESVPCGTVEGSGFSKALLGAPAPLPVQDDRLCQEYVLRSEGLYYRIRSRDRKHPVLLPIGEQAQFRLHRDRMLLQVEDFDSKAYEFSVLAIVPENHGDRLRRQPVENKDSSDALQETLQ
;
A
#
# COMPACT_ATOMS: atom_id res chain seq x y z
N MET A 1 21.02 -45.59 -37.59
CA MET A 1 21.21 -44.11 -37.66
C MET A 1 19.93 -43.30 -37.44
N LYS A 2 18.73 -43.75 -37.85
CA LYS A 2 17.44 -43.05 -37.61
C LYS A 2 17.01 -42.90 -36.14
N ARG A 3 17.39 -43.82 -35.25
CA ARG A 3 16.99 -43.78 -33.81
C ARG A 3 17.76 -42.73 -33.00
N VAL A 4 18.95 -42.34 -33.43
CA VAL A 4 19.78 -41.32 -32.74
C VAL A 4 19.23 -39.92 -32.98
N LEU A 5 18.64 -39.68 -34.16
CA LEU A 5 18.04 -38.40 -34.52
C LEU A 5 16.83 -38.02 -33.66
N ILE A 6 16.09 -38.99 -33.12
CA ILE A 6 14.88 -38.74 -32.31
C ILE A 6 15.24 -38.26 -30.89
N VAL A 7 16.37 -38.74 -30.34
CA VAL A 7 16.78 -38.40 -28.97
C VAL A 7 17.32 -36.97 -28.88
N VAL A 8 17.97 -36.47 -29.93
CA VAL A 8 18.52 -35.10 -29.98
C VAL A 8 17.42 -34.04 -30.09
N VAL A 9 16.30 -34.37 -30.75
CA VAL A 9 15.16 -33.45 -30.91
C VAL A 9 14.38 -33.27 -29.59
N MET A 10 14.41 -34.24 -28.69
CA MET A 10 13.68 -34.17 -27.41
C MET A 10 14.40 -33.34 -26.34
N PHE A 11 15.69 -33.01 -26.50
CA PHE A 11 16.48 -32.35 -25.45
C PHE A 11 16.51 -30.82 -25.51
N THR A 12 15.93 -30.20 -26.54
CA THR A 12 15.96 -28.73 -26.71
C THR A 12 14.73 -28.01 -26.17
N ALA A 13 13.76 -28.72 -25.59
CA ALA A 13 12.50 -28.13 -25.09
C ALA A 13 12.57 -27.58 -23.65
N VAL A 14 13.76 -27.39 -23.08
CA VAL A 14 13.94 -26.74 -21.76
C VAL A 14 14.38 -25.28 -21.94
N LEU A 15 13.68 -24.52 -22.78
CA LEU A 15 13.79 -23.07 -22.72
C LEU A 15 12.96 -22.56 -21.54
N SER A 16 13.69 -22.31 -20.45
CA SER A 16 13.43 -21.30 -19.43
C SER A 16 12.00 -20.77 -19.36
N ALA A 17 11.19 -21.38 -18.50
CA ALA A 17 10.20 -20.62 -17.76
C ALA A 17 10.95 -19.68 -16.81
N LYS A 18 11.54 -18.62 -17.36
CA LYS A 18 11.96 -17.47 -16.55
C LYS A 18 10.65 -16.93 -16.01
N ASP A 19 10.35 -17.24 -14.75
CA ASP A 19 9.16 -16.80 -14.04
C ASP A 19 8.92 -15.33 -14.39
N VAL A 20 7.99 -15.10 -15.32
CA VAL A 20 7.47 -13.77 -15.59
C VAL A 20 6.62 -13.52 -14.37
N SER A 21 7.27 -13.06 -13.31
CA SER A 21 6.63 -12.54 -12.11
C SER A 21 5.52 -11.62 -12.62
N ARG A 22 4.28 -12.04 -12.40
CA ARG A 22 3.10 -11.41 -12.99
C ARG A 22 3.07 -9.96 -12.51
N ASN A 23 3.54 -9.06 -13.36
CA ASN A 23 3.43 -7.63 -13.13
C ASN A 23 1.96 -7.29 -13.34
N HIS A 24 1.30 -6.89 -12.27
CA HIS A 24 -0.03 -6.33 -12.36
C HIS A 24 0.09 -4.83 -12.59
N LEU A 25 -0.86 -4.27 -13.32
CA LEU A 25 -0.97 -2.83 -13.53
C LEU A 25 -2.08 -2.29 -12.63
N GLY A 26 -1.83 -1.16 -11.99
CA GLY A 26 -2.81 -0.47 -11.17
C GLY A 26 -2.66 1.04 -11.27
N VAL A 27 -3.65 1.76 -10.76
CA VAL A 27 -3.65 3.22 -10.69
C VAL A 27 -3.80 3.65 -9.24
N LEU A 28 -2.94 4.56 -8.79
CA LEU A 28 -3.03 5.16 -7.46
C LEU A 28 -4.19 6.14 -7.45
N LEU A 29 -5.25 5.86 -6.70
CA LEU A 29 -6.45 6.70 -6.70
C LEU A 29 -6.39 7.83 -5.68
N ARG A 30 -5.79 7.58 -4.52
CA ARG A 30 -5.74 8.55 -3.43
C ARG A 30 -4.69 8.22 -2.40
N MET A 31 -4.38 9.24 -1.61
CA MET A 31 -3.52 9.20 -0.43
C MET A 31 -4.33 9.69 0.77
N GLU A 32 -4.24 8.98 1.89
CA GLU A 32 -4.86 9.32 3.17
C GLU A 32 -3.79 9.38 4.25
N SER A 33 -3.86 10.39 5.13
CA SER A 33 -3.11 10.41 6.37
C SER A 33 -3.98 9.84 7.49
N VAL A 34 -3.54 8.75 8.10
CA VAL A 34 -4.28 8.11 9.20
C VAL A 34 -3.44 8.00 10.46
N PRO A 35 -4.02 8.22 11.66
CA PRO A 35 -3.31 7.99 12.91
C PRO A 35 -2.95 6.50 13.02
N CYS A 36 -1.66 6.22 13.22
CA CYS A 36 -1.13 4.86 13.16
C CYS A 36 -0.10 4.54 14.25
N GLY A 37 0.08 5.42 15.23
CA GLY A 37 1.03 5.26 16.32
C GLY A 37 0.45 4.43 17.46
N THR A 38 0.92 3.19 17.62
CA THR A 38 1.04 2.59 18.95
C THR A 38 2.50 2.69 19.37
N VAL A 39 2.75 3.36 20.50
CA VAL A 39 4.06 3.36 21.14
C VAL A 39 4.26 1.99 21.77
N GLU A 40 4.67 1.01 20.97
CA GLU A 40 5.41 -0.12 21.53
C GLU A 40 6.84 0.37 21.80
N GLY A 41 6.97 1.13 22.89
CA GLY A 41 8.20 1.04 23.65
C GLY A 41 8.35 -0.42 24.03
N SER A 42 9.46 -1.03 23.63
CA SER A 42 9.99 -2.25 24.23
C SER A 42 9.98 -2.08 25.76
N GLY A 43 8.88 -2.47 26.38
CA GLY A 43 8.52 -2.13 27.75
C GLY A 43 7.79 -3.27 28.44
N PHE A 44 8.02 -4.50 27.97
CA PHE A 44 7.60 -5.72 28.65
C PHE A 44 8.31 -5.91 30.01
N SER A 45 9.08 -4.93 30.50
CA SER A 45 9.82 -5.00 31.76
C SER A 45 9.49 -3.90 32.79
N LYS A 46 8.47 -3.05 32.57
CA LYS A 46 8.06 -2.03 33.58
C LYS A 46 6.67 -2.21 34.19
N ALA A 47 5.85 -3.13 33.69
CA ALA A 47 4.55 -3.44 34.29
C ALA A 47 4.64 -4.29 35.57
N LEU A 48 5.83 -4.79 35.93
CA LEU A 48 6.09 -5.56 37.15
C LEU A 48 6.40 -4.71 38.40
N LEU A 49 6.44 -3.37 38.30
CA LEU A 49 6.91 -2.46 39.36
C LEU A 49 5.85 -1.49 39.91
N GLY A 50 4.54 -1.81 39.80
CA GLY A 50 3.49 -1.11 40.56
C GLY A 50 3.36 0.40 40.29
N ALA A 51 3.88 0.89 39.16
CA ALA A 51 3.67 2.27 38.74
C ALA A 51 2.25 2.43 38.14
N PRO A 52 1.54 3.54 38.41
CA PRO A 52 0.24 3.80 37.82
C PRO A 52 0.34 3.68 36.29
N ALA A 53 -0.66 3.03 35.70
CA ALA A 53 -0.72 2.71 34.27
C ALA A 53 -0.19 3.89 33.44
N PRO A 54 0.79 3.67 32.53
CA PRO A 54 1.24 4.76 31.68
C PRO A 54 0.02 5.26 30.91
N LEU A 55 -0.29 6.55 31.05
CA LEU A 55 -1.19 7.23 30.13
C LEU A 55 -0.77 6.83 28.71
N PRO A 56 -1.68 6.35 27.84
CA PRO A 56 -1.34 6.13 26.45
C PRO A 56 -0.94 7.49 25.89
N VAL A 57 0.36 7.72 25.76
CA VAL A 57 0.86 8.81 24.92
C VAL A 57 0.48 8.39 23.51
N GLN A 58 -0.70 8.83 23.08
CA GLN A 58 -1.05 8.88 21.67
C GLN A 58 0.00 9.78 21.03
N ASP A 59 1.09 9.17 20.60
CA ASP A 59 1.96 9.80 19.62
C ASP A 59 1.11 9.77 18.35
N ASP A 60 0.49 10.92 18.01
CA ASP A 60 -0.37 11.16 16.84
C ASP A 60 0.44 11.04 15.54
N ARG A 61 1.20 9.95 15.40
CA ARG A 61 1.98 9.63 14.22
C ARG A 61 1.01 9.30 13.11
N LEU A 62 0.95 10.19 12.14
CA LEU A 62 0.20 10.01 10.91
C LEU A 62 0.99 9.10 9.96
N CYS A 63 0.40 7.98 9.56
CA CYS A 63 0.90 7.15 8.47
C CYS A 63 0.21 7.53 7.17
N GLN A 64 0.97 7.43 6.10
CA GLN A 64 0.46 7.61 4.75
C GLN A 64 -0.02 6.27 4.21
N GLU A 65 -1.30 6.24 3.85
CA GLU A 65 -1.94 5.11 3.20
C GLU A 65 -2.40 5.50 1.81
N TYR A 66 -2.31 4.56 0.88
CA TYR A 66 -2.74 4.75 -0.50
C TYR A 66 -3.82 3.75 -0.86
N VAL A 67 -4.68 4.14 -1.79
CA VAL A 67 -5.61 3.20 -2.44
C VAL A 67 -5.16 2.99 -3.87
N LEU A 68 -4.75 1.77 -4.18
CA LEU A 68 -4.42 1.33 -5.53
C LEU A 68 -5.62 0.58 -6.11
N ARG A 69 -6.03 0.93 -7.33
CA ARG A 69 -7.06 0.20 -8.07
C ARG A 69 -6.40 -0.68 -9.12
N SER A 70 -6.75 -1.96 -9.15
CA SER A 70 -6.30 -2.90 -10.17
C SER A 70 -7.33 -4.01 -10.35
N GLU A 71 -7.64 -4.40 -11.59
CA GLU A 71 -8.49 -5.56 -11.91
C GLU A 71 -9.84 -5.63 -11.16
N GLY A 72 -10.47 -4.48 -10.87
CA GLY A 72 -11.73 -4.43 -10.11
C GLY A 72 -11.58 -4.66 -8.60
N LEU A 73 -10.37 -4.49 -8.08
CA LEU A 73 -10.05 -4.53 -6.66
C LEU A 73 -9.45 -3.19 -6.21
N TYR A 74 -9.72 -2.83 -4.95
CA TYR A 74 -9.09 -1.74 -4.24
C TYR A 74 -8.15 -2.29 -3.18
N TYR A 75 -6.87 -1.96 -3.32
CA TYR A 75 -5.84 -2.30 -2.35
C TYR A 75 -5.57 -1.09 -1.48
N ARG A 76 -5.77 -1.24 -0.17
CA ARG A 76 -5.33 -0.26 0.82
C ARG A 76 -3.93 -0.63 1.26
N ILE A 77 -2.96 0.22 0.93
CA ILE A 77 -1.54 -0.05 1.13
C ILE A 77 -0.90 1.04 1.99
N ARG A 78 0.16 0.69 2.73
CA ARG A 78 0.90 1.64 3.58
C ARG A 78 2.39 1.51 3.34
N SER A 79 3.10 2.63 3.32
CA SER A 79 4.56 2.62 3.24
C SER A 79 5.14 1.84 4.41
N ARG A 80 6.06 0.92 4.13
CA ARG A 80 6.76 0.17 5.17
C ARG A 80 7.94 0.93 5.74
N ASP A 81 8.55 1.78 4.94
CA ASP A 81 9.56 2.71 5.42
C ASP A 81 8.87 3.85 6.18
N ARG A 82 9.10 3.88 7.49
CA ARG A 82 8.61 4.91 8.41
C ARG A 82 9.55 6.12 8.51
N LYS A 83 10.82 5.97 8.13
CA LYS A 83 11.84 7.03 8.27
C LYS A 83 11.78 7.96 7.07
N HIS A 84 11.58 7.40 5.87
CA HIS A 84 11.47 8.17 4.63
C HIS A 84 10.29 7.63 3.81
N PRO A 85 9.04 7.88 4.23
CA PRO A 85 7.90 7.46 3.43
C PRO A 85 7.94 8.19 2.09
N VAL A 86 7.93 7.40 1.01
CA VAL A 86 7.87 7.95 -0.35
C VAL A 86 6.47 8.49 -0.62
N LEU A 87 6.40 9.70 -1.17
CA LEU A 87 5.16 10.28 -1.68
C LEU A 87 4.99 9.85 -3.13
N LEU A 88 4.00 9.00 -3.39
CA LEU A 88 3.70 8.56 -4.75
C LEU A 88 2.65 9.50 -5.38
N PRO A 89 2.81 9.84 -6.66
CA PRO A 89 1.84 10.67 -7.36
C PRO A 89 0.50 9.95 -7.49
N ILE A 90 -0.58 10.69 -7.24
CA ILE A 90 -1.95 10.20 -7.38
C ILE A 90 -2.37 10.35 -8.85
N GLY A 91 -3.12 9.38 -9.37
CA GLY A 91 -3.60 9.33 -10.75
C GLY A 91 -2.67 8.56 -11.68
N GLU A 92 -1.44 8.29 -11.25
CA GLU A 92 -0.43 7.64 -12.10
C GLU A 92 -0.57 6.12 -12.15
N GLN A 93 -0.16 5.57 -13.29
CA GLN A 93 -0.10 4.13 -13.50
C GLN A 93 1.16 3.55 -12.83
N ALA A 94 0.96 2.43 -12.15
CA ALA A 94 2.00 1.75 -11.41
C ALA A 94 1.96 0.25 -11.69
N GLN A 95 3.13 -0.31 -11.94
CA GLN A 95 3.37 -1.74 -11.99
C GLN A 95 3.62 -2.25 -10.59
N PHE A 96 2.96 -3.34 -10.22
CA PHE A 96 3.15 -3.94 -8.92
C PHE A 96 3.26 -5.46 -8.95
N ARG A 97 3.95 -5.97 -7.93
CA ARG A 97 4.05 -7.40 -7.62
C ARG A 97 3.60 -7.62 -6.20
N LEU A 98 2.72 -8.60 -6.03
CA LEU A 98 2.23 -8.99 -4.72
C LEU A 98 3.03 -10.20 -4.21
N HIS A 99 3.62 -10.05 -3.04
CA HIS A 99 4.36 -11.08 -2.32
C HIS A 99 3.82 -11.20 -0.89
N ARG A 100 2.82 -12.08 -0.70
CA ARG A 100 2.11 -12.27 0.57
C ARG A 100 1.43 -10.96 1.04
N ASP A 101 1.92 -10.38 2.13
CA ASP A 101 1.46 -9.13 2.74
C ASP A 101 2.19 -7.90 2.19
N ARG A 102 3.16 -8.10 1.29
CA ARG A 102 4.00 -7.06 0.71
C ARG A 102 3.63 -6.80 -0.74
N MET A 103 3.63 -5.54 -1.11
CA MET A 103 3.46 -5.08 -2.48
C MET A 103 4.70 -4.29 -2.88
N LEU A 104 5.39 -4.76 -3.91
CA LEU A 104 6.46 -4.01 -4.56
C LEU A 104 5.82 -3.17 -5.66
N LEU A 105 5.84 -1.85 -5.52
CA LEU A 105 5.18 -0.91 -6.40
C LEU A 105 6.23 -0.06 -7.12
N GLN A 106 6.10 0.06 -8.44
CA GLN A 106 6.94 0.89 -9.30
C GLN A 106 6.00 1.77 -10.14
N VAL A 107 6.17 3.08 -10.06
CA VAL A 107 5.37 4.05 -10.81
C VAL A 107 6.11 4.41 -12.09
N GLU A 108 5.43 4.38 -13.23
CA GLU A 108 6.10 4.46 -14.55
C GLU A 108 6.86 5.78 -14.77
N ASP A 109 6.28 6.92 -14.40
CA ASP A 109 6.84 8.25 -14.66
C ASP A 109 7.47 8.95 -13.44
N PHE A 110 7.55 8.27 -12.30
CA PHE A 110 8.06 8.87 -11.06
C PHE A 110 9.52 8.48 -10.77
N ASP A 111 9.79 7.18 -10.70
CA ASP A 111 11.11 6.65 -10.35
C ASP A 111 11.29 5.23 -10.90
N SER A 112 12.50 4.90 -11.28
CA SER A 112 12.90 3.55 -11.69
C SER A 112 12.98 2.56 -10.52
N LYS A 113 12.92 3.05 -9.27
CA LYS A 113 12.99 2.23 -8.06
C LYS A 113 11.63 1.63 -7.67
N ALA A 114 11.65 0.35 -7.29
CA ALA A 114 10.50 -0.29 -6.65
C ALA A 114 10.47 0.00 -5.14
N TYR A 115 9.30 0.36 -4.63
CA TYR A 115 9.03 0.68 -3.23
C TYR A 115 8.22 -0.43 -2.57
N GLU A 116 8.56 -0.77 -1.31
CA GLU A 116 7.88 -1.83 -0.56
C GLU A 116 6.75 -1.26 0.29
N PHE A 117 5.54 -1.75 0.04
CA PHE A 117 4.32 -1.40 0.77
C PHE A 117 3.76 -2.62 1.49
N SER A 118 3.11 -2.40 2.63
CA SER A 118 2.28 -3.40 3.32
C SER A 118 0.83 -3.29 2.87
N VAL A 119 0.22 -4.43 2.52
CA VAL A 119 -1.21 -4.48 2.15
C VAL A 119 -2.04 -4.64 3.41
N LEU A 120 -2.86 -3.62 3.70
CA LEU A 120 -3.73 -3.58 4.87
C LEU A 120 -5.09 -4.22 4.60
N ALA A 121 -5.65 -3.98 3.41
CA ALA A 121 -6.93 -4.54 3.01
C ALA A 121 -7.01 -4.68 1.49
N ILE A 122 -7.78 -5.66 1.05
CA ILE A 122 -8.17 -5.87 -0.34
C ILE A 122 -9.69 -5.86 -0.37
N VAL A 123 -10.27 -4.92 -1.09
CA VAL A 123 -11.72 -4.71 -1.15
C VAL A 123 -12.18 -4.83 -2.59
N PRO A 124 -13.06 -5.79 -2.92
CA PRO A 124 -13.65 -5.89 -4.24
C PRO A 124 -14.47 -4.64 -4.62
N GLU A 125 -14.48 -4.27 -5.90
CA GLU A 125 -15.09 -3.03 -6.37
C GLU A 125 -16.60 -2.93 -6.07
N ASN A 126 -17.31 -4.05 -6.05
CA ASN A 126 -18.72 -4.14 -5.66
C ASN A 126 -18.99 -3.81 -4.17
N HIS A 127 -17.96 -3.86 -3.32
CA HIS A 127 -18.01 -3.50 -1.89
C HIS A 127 -17.18 -2.25 -1.57
N GLY A 128 -16.55 -1.64 -2.59
CA GLY A 128 -15.55 -0.59 -2.46
C GLY A 128 -16.07 0.85 -2.54
N ASP A 129 -17.38 1.08 -2.41
CA ASP A 129 -18.01 2.40 -2.58
C ASP A 129 -17.34 3.53 -1.76
N ARG A 130 -16.88 3.22 -0.54
CA ARG A 130 -16.16 4.16 0.33
C ARG A 130 -14.72 4.44 -0.12
N LEU A 131 -14.09 3.48 -0.79
CA LEU A 131 -12.75 3.63 -1.37
C LEU A 131 -12.81 4.38 -2.71
N ARG A 132 -13.96 4.36 -3.38
CA ARG A 132 -14.24 5.22 -4.55
C ARG A 132 -14.60 6.66 -4.22
N ARG A 133 -15.51 6.88 -3.27
CA ARG A 133 -16.01 8.22 -2.95
C ARG A 133 -15.09 8.89 -1.94
N GLN A 134 -14.09 9.63 -2.42
CA GLN A 134 -13.67 10.85 -1.75
C GLN A 134 -13.70 11.96 -2.79
N PRO A 135 -14.75 12.79 -2.81
CA PRO A 135 -14.60 14.15 -3.29
C PRO A 135 -13.54 14.82 -2.43
N VAL A 136 -12.69 15.65 -3.04
CA VAL A 136 -11.94 16.67 -2.31
C VAL A 136 -12.98 17.51 -1.57
N GLU A 137 -13.25 17.21 -0.30
CA GLU A 137 -14.00 18.09 0.57
C GLU A 137 -13.06 19.25 0.88
N ASN A 138 -13.01 20.20 -0.05
CA ASN A 138 -12.75 21.60 0.29
C ASN A 138 -13.82 21.97 1.30
N LYS A 139 -13.51 21.77 2.57
CA LYS A 139 -14.27 22.39 3.65
C LYS A 139 -13.90 23.85 3.61
N ASP A 140 -14.60 24.56 2.75
CA ASP A 140 -14.44 25.99 2.57
C ASP A 140 -14.67 26.66 3.92
N SER A 141 -13.69 27.48 4.26
CA SER A 141 -13.62 28.30 5.44
C SER A 141 -14.69 29.40 5.33
N SER A 142 -15.96 29.10 5.61
CA SER A 142 -17.04 30.11 5.58
C SER A 142 -18.20 29.88 6.57
N ASP A 143 -18.01 29.09 7.63
CA ASP A 143 -18.95 29.07 8.78
C ASP A 143 -18.39 29.84 10.00
N ALA A 144 -17.57 30.85 9.74
CA ALA A 144 -17.12 31.82 10.74
C ALA A 144 -17.76 33.18 10.45
N LEU A 145 -19.07 33.34 10.65
CA LEU A 145 -19.79 34.59 10.93
C LEU A 145 -21.32 34.39 10.84
N GLN A 146 -21.93 33.58 11.72
CA GLN A 146 -23.39 33.66 11.89
C GLN A 146 -23.93 33.23 13.27
N GLU A 147 -23.11 33.33 14.32
CA GLU A 147 -23.59 33.22 15.72
C GLU A 147 -23.23 34.47 16.55
N THR A 148 -23.25 35.65 15.92
CA THR A 148 -23.32 36.93 16.61
C THR A 148 -24.49 37.72 16.06
N LEU A 149 -25.69 37.44 16.58
CA LEU A 149 -26.91 38.26 16.63
C LEU A 149 -28.14 37.39 16.40
N GLN A 150 -28.62 36.77 17.48
CA GLN A 150 -30.05 36.63 17.77
C GLN A 150 -30.24 36.42 19.27
#